data_AF-A0A847P7Y6-F1
#
_entry.id   AF-A0A847P7Y6-F1
#
_cell.length_a   1.000
_cell.length_b   1.000
_cell.length_c   1.000
_cell.angle_alpha   90.00
_cell.angle_beta   90.00
_cell.angle_gamma   90.00
#
_symmetry.space_group_name_H-M   'P 1'
#
loop_
_entity.id
_entity.type
_entity.pdbx_description
1 polymer ?
#
loop_
_entity_poly.entity_id
_entity_poly.type
_entity_poly.pdbx_seq_one_letter_code
_entity_poly.pdbx_strand_id
1 'polypeptide(L)'
;MNHKEIFYRESKKYQFPKTNIAQEISEPLFVEINRLFSSADGLSIKNGEKHRRVLLALSIVGTLLTFSFLIYDEIEIYGLILACGIMIVCLFVIRHFSVKLDCHRKYLQYRVLAETLRLQYYLSMAAIRMKVSDLLPWSIQMEIEWIKEVLETLPMAETKEKQSVLECWIKDQKSYHQQALKKAEKNNKRDKVIGKSVLFITILAYLIAIVFEFFVYKNNPSSMNINSVRVILKVVLGTMSAVTLFTSSYYGKMSLDNKIDDHRRMIALYQKSEQEIEINGETDELLLSLAREFLSENSNWYAYQKKNNPDLVI
;
A
#
# COMPACT_ATOMS: atom_id res chain seq x y z
N MET A 1 20.67 6.01 13.25
CA MET A 1 19.57 6.62 14.02
C MET A 1 18.59 5.50 14.33
N ASN A 2 18.33 5.21 15.60
CA ASN A 2 17.49 4.07 16.01
C ASN A 2 16.04 4.30 15.52
N HIS A 3 15.44 3.32 14.84
CA HIS A 3 14.08 3.42 14.28
C HIS A 3 13.02 3.80 15.34
N LYS A 4 13.20 3.33 16.58
CA LYS A 4 12.39 3.71 17.73
C LYS A 4 12.42 5.22 17.99
N GLU A 5 13.61 5.83 17.99
CA GLU A 5 13.77 7.28 18.18
C GLU A 5 13.15 8.09 17.04
N ILE A 6 13.24 7.58 15.80
CA ILE A 6 12.58 8.19 14.64
C ILE A 6 11.07 8.23 14.87
N PHE A 7 10.49 7.10 15.26
CA PHE A 7 9.07 6.98 15.54
C PHE A 7 8.63 7.97 16.64
N TYR A 8 9.30 8.00 17.79
CA TYR A 8 8.93 8.95 18.86
C TYR A 8 9.08 10.41 18.44
N ARG A 9 10.12 10.74 17.67
CA ARG A 9 10.31 12.10 17.14
C ARG A 9 9.19 12.49 16.17
N GLU A 10 8.77 11.57 15.30
CA GLU A 10 7.69 11.81 14.34
C GLU A 10 6.33 11.86 15.02
N SER A 11 6.08 10.98 16.01
CA SER A 11 4.87 10.96 16.84
C SER A 11 4.68 12.27 17.59
N LYS A 12 5.73 12.85 18.19
CA LYS A 12 5.67 14.18 18.84
C LYS A 12 5.26 15.31 17.89
N LYS A 13 5.57 15.19 16.59
CA LYS A 13 5.23 16.18 15.55
C LYS A 13 3.87 15.91 14.90
N TYR A 14 3.21 14.82 15.24
CA TYR A 14 1.99 14.36 14.57
C TYR A 14 0.75 15.02 15.17
N GLN A 15 -0.04 15.73 14.34
CA GLN A 15 -1.21 16.54 14.76
C GLN A 15 -2.53 16.17 14.06
N PHE A 16 -2.57 15.09 13.25
CA PHE A 16 -3.79 14.66 12.54
C PHE A 16 -4.82 14.04 13.50
N PRO A 17 -6.12 13.93 13.10
CA PRO A 17 -7.16 13.45 14.00
C PRO A 17 -6.80 12.06 14.52
N LYS A 18 -6.82 11.91 15.84
CA LYS A 18 -6.50 10.65 16.51
C LYS A 18 -7.57 9.63 16.17
N THR A 19 -7.25 8.65 15.34
CA THR A 19 -8.01 7.39 15.28
C THR A 19 -7.83 6.70 16.62
N ASN A 20 -8.86 6.77 17.46
CA ASN A 20 -8.85 6.12 18.76
C ASN A 20 -9.47 4.72 18.63
N ILE A 21 -8.93 3.75 19.37
CA ILE A 21 -9.51 2.42 19.50
C ILE A 21 -10.84 2.51 20.25
N ALA A 22 -10.91 3.34 21.30
CA ALA A 22 -12.12 3.66 22.04
C ALA A 22 -12.15 5.14 22.48
N GLN A 23 -13.35 5.71 22.65
CA GLN A 23 -13.54 7.13 22.99
C GLN A 23 -13.55 7.42 24.50
N GLU A 24 -13.91 6.43 25.32
CA GLU A 24 -13.93 6.55 26.80
C GLU A 24 -12.89 5.63 27.40
N ILE A 25 -11.78 6.20 27.88
CA ILE A 25 -10.66 5.44 28.43
C ILE A 25 -10.23 6.06 29.76
N SER A 26 -10.49 5.37 30.85
CA SER A 26 -10.18 5.84 32.21
C SER A 26 -8.85 5.34 32.75
N GLU A 27 -8.35 4.17 32.29
CA GLU A 27 -7.11 3.61 32.83
C GLU A 27 -5.86 4.09 32.08
N PRO A 28 -4.75 4.37 32.79
CA PRO A 28 -3.53 4.93 32.20
C PRO A 28 -2.87 4.02 31.16
N LEU A 29 -2.99 2.69 31.31
CA LEU A 29 -2.50 1.71 30.33
C LEU A 29 -3.18 1.88 28.98
N PHE A 30 -4.50 1.87 28.96
CA PHE A 30 -5.30 1.99 27.75
C PHE A 30 -5.09 3.35 27.06
N VAL A 31 -4.89 4.43 27.85
CA VAL A 31 -4.56 5.76 27.30
C VAL A 31 -3.22 5.73 26.56
N GLU A 32 -2.20 5.11 27.14
CA GLU A 32 -0.87 5.05 26.53
C GLU A 32 -0.86 4.18 25.26
N ILE A 33 -1.50 3.00 25.30
CA ILE A 33 -1.65 2.14 24.12
C ILE A 33 -2.39 2.89 23.02
N ASN A 34 -3.52 3.53 23.35
CA ASN A 34 -4.31 4.27 22.38
C ASN A 34 -3.52 5.45 21.77
N ARG A 35 -2.73 6.18 22.58
CA ARG A 35 -1.87 7.28 22.12
C ARG A 35 -0.82 6.80 21.11
N LEU A 36 -0.14 5.71 21.42
CA LEU A 36 0.87 5.10 20.55
C LEU A 36 0.22 4.53 19.28
N PHE A 37 -0.93 3.89 19.42
CA PHE A 37 -1.72 3.35 18.31
C PHE A 37 -2.10 4.45 17.32
N SER A 38 -2.75 5.53 17.78
CA SER A 38 -3.17 6.64 16.91
C SER A 38 -1.98 7.26 16.19
N SER A 39 -0.83 7.37 16.86
CA SER A 39 0.40 7.87 16.25
C SER A 39 0.92 6.93 15.16
N ALA A 40 0.99 5.63 15.44
CA ALA A 40 1.48 4.61 14.51
C ALA A 40 0.56 4.47 13.29
N ASP A 41 -0.75 4.34 13.50
CA ASP A 41 -1.74 4.24 12.45
C ASP A 41 -1.75 5.48 11.55
N GLY A 42 -1.78 6.67 12.16
CA GLY A 42 -1.76 7.92 11.43
C GLY A 42 -0.47 8.15 10.63
N LEU A 43 0.70 7.84 11.21
CA LEU A 43 1.98 7.93 10.50
C LEU A 43 2.09 6.89 9.38
N SER A 44 1.52 5.70 9.58
CA SER A 44 1.44 4.66 8.56
C SER A 44 0.67 5.15 7.34
N ILE A 45 -0.56 5.64 7.53
CA ILE A 45 -1.41 6.16 6.44
C ILE A 45 -0.70 7.28 5.68
N LYS A 46 -0.14 8.25 6.41
CA LYS A 46 0.59 9.39 5.82
C LYS A 46 1.77 8.94 4.94
N ASN A 47 2.56 7.99 5.42
CA ASN A 47 3.70 7.47 4.67
C ASN A 47 3.25 6.62 3.46
N GLY A 48 2.16 5.86 3.58
CA GLY A 48 1.57 5.11 2.47
C GLY A 48 1.06 6.02 1.35
N GLU A 49 0.38 7.11 1.70
CA GLU A 49 -0.05 8.11 0.72
C GLU A 49 1.11 8.82 0.04
N LYS A 50 2.16 9.13 0.81
CA LYS A 50 3.38 9.76 0.28
C LYS A 50 4.11 8.82 -0.69
N HIS A 51 4.24 7.54 -0.35
CA HIS A 51 4.81 6.53 -1.23
C HIS A 51 4.03 6.42 -2.54
N ARG A 52 2.69 6.34 -2.46
CA ARG A 52 1.82 6.31 -3.66
C ARG A 52 1.99 7.56 -4.54
N ARG A 53 2.08 8.75 -3.93
CA ARG A 53 2.30 10.01 -4.67
C ARG A 53 3.66 10.03 -5.38
N VAL A 54 4.70 9.51 -4.74
CA VAL A 54 6.03 9.39 -5.38
C VAL A 54 5.98 8.44 -6.57
N LEU A 55 5.34 7.29 -6.45
CA LEU A 55 5.18 6.36 -7.57
C LEU A 55 4.40 6.99 -8.72
N LEU A 56 3.32 7.70 -8.41
CA LEU A 56 2.54 8.42 -9.42
C LEU A 56 3.40 9.48 -10.12
N ALA A 57 4.18 10.26 -9.37
CA ALA A 57 5.07 11.27 -9.94
C ALA A 57 6.14 10.66 -10.85
N LEU A 58 6.76 9.53 -10.45
CA LEU A 58 7.72 8.82 -11.29
C LEU A 58 7.08 8.31 -12.59
N SER A 59 5.86 7.74 -12.52
CA SER A 59 5.12 7.29 -13.69
C SER A 59 4.76 8.43 -14.64
N ILE A 60 4.34 9.59 -14.12
CA ILE A 60 4.00 10.76 -14.93
C ILE A 60 5.24 11.31 -15.63
N VAL A 61 6.33 11.54 -14.88
CA VAL A 61 7.56 12.09 -15.46
C VAL A 61 8.18 11.11 -16.46
N GLY A 62 8.16 9.80 -16.17
CA GLY A 62 8.62 8.77 -17.11
C GLY A 62 7.80 8.75 -18.41
N THR A 63 6.48 8.92 -18.32
CA THR A 63 5.61 8.99 -19.50
C THR A 63 5.88 10.26 -20.33
N LEU A 64 6.03 11.42 -19.67
CA LEU A 64 6.36 12.68 -20.34
C LEU A 64 7.74 12.65 -21.00
N LEU A 65 8.71 11.97 -20.37
CA LEU A 65 10.03 11.74 -20.94
C LEU A 65 9.93 10.96 -22.24
N THR A 66 9.22 9.82 -22.25
CA THR A 66 9.01 9.02 -23.46
C THR A 66 8.28 9.81 -24.54
N PHE A 67 7.22 10.53 -24.19
CA PHE A 67 6.48 11.37 -25.13
C PHE A 67 7.38 12.44 -25.78
N SER A 68 8.17 13.16 -24.97
CA SER A 68 9.05 14.22 -25.46
C SER A 68 10.19 13.68 -26.31
N PHE A 69 10.74 12.52 -25.95
CA PHE A 69 11.76 11.84 -26.74
C PHE A 69 11.24 11.41 -28.11
N LEU A 70 10.01 10.88 -28.18
CA LEU A 70 9.40 10.48 -29.45
C LEU A 70 9.13 11.68 -30.37
N ILE A 71 8.71 12.83 -29.81
CA ILE A 71 8.54 14.05 -30.61
C ILE A 71 9.89 14.56 -31.10
N TYR A 72 10.92 14.53 -30.25
CA TYR A 72 12.27 14.90 -30.65
C TYR A 72 12.76 14.06 -31.82
N ASP A 73 12.60 12.74 -31.74
CA ASP A 73 13.07 11.79 -32.74
C ASP A 73 12.42 11.99 -34.12
N GLU A 74 11.12 12.32 -34.16
CA GLU A 74 10.39 12.44 -35.44
C GLU A 74 10.30 13.87 -35.99
N ILE A 75 10.37 14.91 -35.15
CA ILE A 75 10.20 16.33 -35.56
C ILE A 75 11.52 17.12 -35.46
N GLU A 76 12.59 16.51 -34.93
CA GLU A 76 13.93 17.11 -34.77
C GLU A 76 13.92 18.46 -34.02
N ILE A 77 12.98 18.66 -33.10
CA ILE A 77 12.93 19.86 -32.26
C ILE A 77 14.03 19.74 -31.20
N TYR A 78 15.22 20.25 -31.51
CA TYR A 78 16.41 20.14 -30.64
C TYR A 78 16.19 20.60 -29.20
N GLY A 79 15.29 21.55 -28.92
CA GLY A 79 14.96 21.97 -27.56
C GLY A 79 14.40 20.84 -26.66
N LEU A 80 13.79 19.82 -27.25
CA LEU A 80 13.23 18.68 -26.51
C LEU A 80 14.31 17.77 -25.93
N ILE A 81 15.51 17.69 -26.52
CA ILE A 81 16.61 16.90 -25.93
C ILE A 81 17.02 17.45 -24.56
N LEU A 82 17.02 18.78 -24.42
CA LEU A 82 17.29 19.45 -23.15
C LEU A 82 16.17 19.16 -22.15
N ALA A 83 14.90 19.20 -22.60
CA ALA A 83 13.76 18.84 -21.77
C ALA A 83 13.83 17.37 -21.28
N CYS A 84 14.24 16.43 -22.15
CA CYS A 84 14.51 15.04 -21.78
C CYS A 84 15.61 14.95 -20.72
N GLY A 85 16.72 15.67 -20.89
CA GLY A 85 17.78 15.74 -19.88
C GLY A 85 17.28 16.23 -18.52
N ILE A 86 16.48 17.30 -18.50
CA ILE A 86 15.86 17.83 -17.28
C ILE A 86 14.93 16.79 -16.64
N MET A 87 14.12 16.08 -17.42
CA MET A 87 13.21 15.06 -16.90
C MET A 87 13.95 13.86 -16.31
N ILE A 88 15.07 13.43 -16.90
CA ILE A 88 15.94 12.39 -16.32
C ILE A 88 16.49 12.85 -14.96
N VAL A 89 16.98 14.09 -14.86
CA VAL A 89 17.43 14.66 -13.58
C VAL A 89 16.28 14.70 -12.58
N CYS A 90 15.07 15.09 -12.98
CA CYS A 90 13.88 15.06 -12.12
C CYS A 90 13.57 13.65 -11.61
N LEU A 91 13.63 12.62 -12.47
CA LEU A 91 13.44 11.21 -12.06
C LEU A 91 14.48 10.80 -11.02
N PHE A 92 15.75 11.13 -11.24
CA PHE A 92 16.83 10.85 -10.31
C PHE A 92 16.61 11.55 -8.95
N VAL A 93 16.25 12.83 -8.97
CA VAL A 93 15.97 13.62 -7.77
C VAL A 93 14.79 13.04 -6.99
N ILE A 94 13.68 12.72 -7.67
CA ILE A 94 12.50 12.12 -7.03
C ILE A 94 12.86 10.77 -6.40
N ARG A 95 13.60 9.92 -7.11
CA ARG A 95 14.07 8.61 -6.59
C ARG A 95 14.97 8.80 -5.38
N HIS A 96 15.94 9.70 -5.45
CA HIS A 96 16.86 9.98 -4.35
C HIS A 96 16.12 10.44 -3.08
N PHE A 97 15.17 11.37 -3.23
CA PHE A 97 14.34 11.80 -2.11
C PHE A 97 13.43 10.68 -1.60
N SER A 98 12.88 9.84 -2.49
CA SER A 98 12.06 8.68 -2.10
C SER A 98 12.82 7.73 -1.17
N VAL A 99 14.03 7.34 -1.57
CA VAL A 99 14.90 6.45 -0.79
C VAL A 99 15.27 7.10 0.53
N LYS A 100 15.63 8.39 0.53
CA LYS A 100 15.99 9.11 1.76
C LYS A 100 14.82 9.24 2.74
N LEU A 101 13.60 9.40 2.23
CA LEU A 101 12.40 9.55 3.05
C LEU A 101 11.91 8.21 3.61
N ASP A 102 12.26 7.11 2.95
CA ASP A 102 11.98 5.73 3.34
C ASP A 102 10.50 5.49 3.70
N CYS A 103 9.62 6.07 2.88
CA CYS A 103 8.18 6.09 3.15
C CYS A 103 7.56 4.70 3.12
N HIS A 104 8.04 3.80 2.24
CA HIS A 104 7.51 2.43 2.15
C HIS A 104 7.78 1.65 3.43
N ARG A 105 9.04 1.64 3.90
CA ARG A 105 9.40 0.97 5.16
C ARG A 105 8.61 1.54 6.34
N LYS A 106 8.54 2.88 6.45
CA LYS A 106 7.79 3.55 7.53
C LYS A 106 6.30 3.16 7.50
N TYR A 107 5.68 3.15 6.34
CA TYR A 107 4.31 2.69 6.16
C TYR A 107 4.12 1.26 6.71
N LEU A 108 4.96 0.32 6.27
CA LEU A 108 4.83 -1.08 6.67
C LEU A 108 5.09 -1.29 8.17
N GLN A 109 6.19 -0.77 8.70
CA GLN A 109 6.56 -0.99 10.11
C GLN A 109 5.61 -0.27 11.06
N TYR A 110 5.16 0.94 10.74
CA TYR A 110 4.17 1.65 11.57
C TYR A 110 2.81 0.98 11.55
N ARG A 111 2.42 0.34 10.43
CA ARG A 111 1.21 -0.48 10.41
C ARG A 111 1.33 -1.71 11.31
N VAL A 112 2.45 -2.44 11.26
CA VAL A 112 2.68 -3.59 12.15
C VAL A 112 2.64 -3.14 13.62
N LEU A 113 3.25 -2.00 13.96
CA LEU A 113 3.15 -1.43 15.30
C LEU A 113 1.70 -1.09 15.69
N ALA A 114 0.92 -0.47 14.80
CA ALA A 114 -0.47 -0.15 15.07
C ALA A 114 -1.31 -1.42 15.31
N GLU A 115 -1.18 -2.45 14.47
CA GLU A 115 -1.92 -3.70 14.63
C GLU A 115 -1.54 -4.47 15.90
N THR A 116 -0.25 -4.48 16.27
CA THR A 116 0.22 -5.10 17.52
C THR A 116 -0.23 -4.35 18.77
N LEU A 117 -0.24 -3.01 18.73
CA LEU A 117 -0.81 -2.19 19.80
C LEU A 117 -2.33 -2.38 19.94
N ARG A 118 -3.05 -2.49 18.81
CA ARG A 118 -4.48 -2.79 18.82
C ARG A 118 -4.76 -4.14 19.46
N LEU A 119 -3.96 -5.16 19.14
CA LEU A 119 -4.06 -6.46 19.79
C LEU A 119 -3.77 -6.38 21.29
N GLN A 120 -2.71 -5.67 21.70
CA GLN A 120 -2.39 -5.49 23.12
C GLN A 120 -3.55 -4.83 23.86
N TYR A 121 -4.21 -3.85 23.24
CA TYR A 121 -5.39 -3.20 23.80
C TYR A 121 -6.50 -4.20 24.11
N TYR A 122 -6.90 -5.02 23.13
CA TYR A 122 -7.99 -5.98 23.31
C TYR A 122 -7.63 -7.13 24.27
N LEU A 123 -6.39 -7.64 24.24
CA LEU A 123 -5.95 -8.63 25.23
C LEU A 123 -5.96 -8.06 26.65
N SER A 124 -5.60 -6.80 26.81
CA SER A 124 -5.65 -6.11 28.12
C SER A 124 -7.09 -5.89 28.59
N MET A 125 -8.03 -5.62 27.68
CA MET A 125 -9.48 -5.57 27.99
C MET A 125 -10.04 -6.93 28.40
N ALA A 126 -9.58 -8.01 27.77
CA ALA A 126 -9.94 -9.38 28.13
C ALA A 126 -9.30 -9.87 29.45
N ALA A 127 -8.60 -8.98 30.18
CA ALA A 127 -7.83 -9.29 31.39
C ALA A 127 -6.74 -10.38 31.19
N ILE A 128 -6.26 -10.57 29.96
CA ILE A 128 -5.20 -11.53 29.65
C ILE A 128 -3.85 -10.92 30.02
N ARG A 129 -3.19 -11.56 30.99
CA ARG A 129 -1.87 -11.16 31.53
C ARG A 129 -0.71 -11.60 30.64
N MET A 130 -0.74 -11.22 29.36
CA MET A 130 0.31 -11.53 28.40
C MET A 130 0.66 -10.31 27.57
N LYS A 131 1.96 -10.08 27.35
CA LYS A 131 2.42 -9.04 26.43
C LYS A 131 2.43 -9.58 25.01
N VAL A 132 1.96 -8.78 24.07
CA VAL A 132 2.02 -9.09 22.63
C VAL A 132 3.46 -9.25 22.15
N SER A 133 4.43 -8.61 22.81
CA SER A 133 5.88 -8.80 22.56
C SER A 133 6.30 -10.28 22.58
N ASP A 134 5.67 -11.08 23.44
CA ASP A 134 6.01 -12.49 23.66
C ASP A 134 5.31 -13.40 22.64
N LEU A 135 4.24 -12.90 22.02
CA LEU A 135 3.46 -13.59 20.98
C LEU A 135 3.92 -13.27 19.56
N LEU A 136 4.84 -12.31 19.39
CA LEU A 136 5.30 -11.90 18.07
C LEU A 136 5.92 -13.08 17.29
N PRO A 137 5.55 -13.28 16.01
CA PRO A 137 6.22 -14.23 15.14
C PRO A 137 7.72 -13.96 15.04
N TRP A 138 8.53 -15.02 15.00
CA TRP A 138 9.98 -14.93 14.94
C TRP A 138 10.49 -14.07 13.76
N SER A 139 9.82 -14.15 12.60
CA SER A 139 10.09 -13.31 11.42
C SER A 139 10.05 -11.81 11.72
N ILE A 140 9.04 -11.36 12.47
CA ILE A 140 8.90 -9.94 12.85
C ILE A 140 9.93 -9.56 13.90
N GLN A 141 10.20 -10.43 14.87
CA GLN A 141 11.21 -10.16 15.90
C GLN A 141 12.61 -9.95 15.29
N MET A 142 12.99 -10.78 14.31
CA MET A 142 14.28 -10.67 13.63
C MET A 142 14.38 -9.47 12.68
N GLU A 143 13.30 -9.13 11.98
CA GLU A 143 13.33 -8.07 10.96
C GLU A 143 13.01 -6.66 11.50
N ILE A 144 12.27 -6.57 12.61
CA ILE A 144 11.74 -5.30 13.15
C ILE A 144 11.84 -5.27 14.68
N GLU A 145 13.02 -5.52 15.22
CA GLU A 145 13.30 -5.59 16.66
C GLU A 145 12.75 -4.39 17.46
N TRP A 146 12.83 -3.18 16.90
CA TRP A 146 12.40 -1.96 17.59
C TRP A 146 10.90 -1.96 17.94
N ILE A 147 10.04 -2.71 17.23
CA ILE A 147 8.61 -2.83 17.57
C ILE A 147 8.47 -3.59 18.89
N LYS A 148 9.23 -4.68 19.07
CA LYS A 148 9.28 -5.43 20.33
C LYS A 148 9.72 -4.52 21.47
N GLU A 149 10.79 -3.74 21.27
CA GLU A 149 11.27 -2.79 22.27
C GLU A 149 10.23 -1.71 22.65
N VAL A 150 9.32 -1.34 21.74
CA VAL A 150 8.23 -0.40 22.05
C VAL A 150 7.13 -1.11 22.85
N LEU A 151 6.74 -2.31 22.46
CA LEU A 151 5.74 -3.10 23.18
C LEU A 151 6.19 -3.46 24.60
N GLU A 152 7.48 -3.73 24.80
CA GLU A 152 8.04 -4.03 26.13
C GLU A 152 7.94 -2.85 27.09
N THR A 153 7.98 -1.61 26.59
CA THR A 153 7.81 -0.40 27.42
C THR A 153 6.38 -0.20 27.94
N LEU A 154 5.42 -0.95 27.42
CA LEU A 154 4.04 -0.85 27.88
C LEU A 154 3.89 -1.44 29.29
N PRO A 155 3.07 -0.80 30.15
CA PRO A 155 2.70 -1.39 31.42
C PRO A 155 1.98 -2.73 31.20
N MET A 156 2.06 -3.62 32.19
CA MET A 156 1.28 -4.85 32.17
C MET A 156 -0.18 -4.53 32.52
N ALA A 157 -1.13 -5.25 31.90
CA ALA A 157 -2.54 -5.14 32.25
C ALA A 157 -2.78 -5.67 33.67
N GLU A 158 -3.27 -4.79 34.55
CA GLU A 158 -3.74 -5.13 35.89
C GLU A 158 -5.27 -5.24 35.97
N THR A 159 -5.96 -5.08 34.84
CA THR A 159 -7.42 -5.10 34.74
C THR A 159 -7.99 -6.32 35.46
N LYS A 160 -8.81 -6.08 36.49
CA LYS A 160 -9.40 -7.14 37.31
C LYS A 160 -10.69 -7.69 36.71
N GLU A 161 -11.37 -6.89 35.89
CA GLU A 161 -12.64 -7.25 35.27
C GLU A 161 -12.41 -7.62 33.81
N LYS A 162 -12.75 -8.86 33.44
CA LYS A 162 -12.70 -9.34 32.06
C LYS A 162 -13.87 -8.75 31.28
N GLN A 163 -13.57 -7.88 30.33
CA GLN A 163 -14.55 -7.37 29.39
C GLN A 163 -14.61 -8.30 28.18
N SER A 164 -15.82 -8.63 27.73
CA SER A 164 -15.99 -9.45 26.53
C SER A 164 -15.46 -8.70 25.31
N VAL A 165 -14.58 -9.34 24.55
CA VAL A 165 -14.00 -8.77 23.32
C VAL A 165 -14.71 -9.22 22.05
N LEU A 166 -15.71 -10.09 22.15
CA LEU A 166 -16.44 -10.61 20.99
C LEU A 166 -17.06 -9.50 20.14
N GLU A 167 -17.78 -8.57 20.78
CA GLU A 167 -18.44 -7.47 20.07
C GLU A 167 -17.44 -6.37 19.67
N CYS A 168 -16.60 -5.91 20.59
CA CYS A 168 -15.75 -4.73 20.40
C CYS A 168 -14.46 -5.00 19.60
N TRP A 169 -14.00 -6.25 19.53
CA TRP A 169 -12.84 -6.65 18.73
C TRP A 169 -13.28 -7.51 17.54
N ILE A 170 -13.82 -8.70 17.78
CA ILE A 170 -13.95 -9.73 16.74
C ILE A 170 -15.00 -9.33 15.70
N LYS A 171 -16.22 -8.99 16.15
CA LYS A 171 -17.32 -8.61 15.25
C LYS A 171 -17.08 -7.26 14.59
N ASP A 172 -16.56 -6.28 15.32
CA ASP A 172 -16.20 -4.97 14.75
C ASP A 172 -15.11 -5.10 13.67
N GLN A 173 -14.01 -5.81 13.95
CA GLN A 173 -12.94 -5.99 12.97
C GLN A 173 -13.39 -6.82 11.76
N LYS A 174 -14.23 -7.84 11.97
CA LYS A 174 -14.87 -8.58 10.86
C LYS A 174 -15.69 -7.64 9.98
N SER A 175 -16.56 -6.82 10.57
CA SER A 175 -17.40 -5.85 9.85
C SER A 175 -16.56 -4.83 9.09
N TYR A 176 -15.52 -4.28 9.72
CA TYR A 176 -14.56 -3.39 9.08
C TYR A 176 -13.93 -4.03 7.85
N HIS A 177 -13.42 -5.26 7.96
CA HIS A 177 -12.82 -5.96 6.84
C HIS A 177 -13.82 -6.31 5.74
N GLN A 178 -15.07 -6.65 6.07
CA GLN A 178 -16.13 -6.87 5.08
C GLN A 178 -16.43 -5.59 4.28
N GLN A 179 -16.53 -4.44 4.94
CA GLN A 179 -16.73 -3.16 4.27
C GLN A 179 -15.52 -2.77 3.41
N ALA A 180 -14.31 -2.95 3.95
CA ALA A 180 -13.05 -2.71 3.24
C ALA A 180 -12.90 -3.61 2.02
N LEU A 181 -13.29 -4.89 2.12
CA LEU A 181 -13.30 -5.86 1.03
C LEU A 181 -14.23 -5.40 -0.10
N LYS A 182 -15.48 -5.04 0.22
CA LYS A 182 -16.44 -4.54 -0.80
C LYS A 182 -15.89 -3.33 -1.55
N LYS A 183 -15.26 -2.38 -0.84
CA LYS A 183 -14.61 -1.21 -1.43
C LYS A 183 -13.40 -1.60 -2.28
N ALA A 184 -12.57 -2.53 -1.81
CA ALA A 184 -11.39 -3.01 -2.54
C ALA A 184 -11.78 -3.75 -3.83
N GLU A 185 -12.80 -4.62 -3.78
CA GLU A 185 -13.31 -5.34 -4.95
C GLU A 185 -13.90 -4.40 -6.00
N LYS A 186 -14.68 -3.39 -5.58
CA LYS A 186 -15.22 -2.37 -6.50
C LYS A 186 -14.09 -1.61 -7.20
N ASN A 187 -13.08 -1.17 -6.45
CA ASN A 187 -11.93 -0.46 -7.03
C ASN A 187 -11.13 -1.37 -7.95
N ASN A 188 -10.85 -2.62 -7.56
CA ASN A 188 -10.12 -3.57 -8.37
C ASN A 188 -10.83 -3.90 -9.68
N LYS A 189 -12.16 -4.07 -9.65
CA LYS A 189 -12.96 -4.27 -10.88
C LYS A 189 -12.81 -3.08 -11.83
N ARG A 190 -12.96 -1.85 -11.31
CA ARG A 190 -12.78 -0.64 -12.12
C ARG A 190 -11.36 -0.56 -12.70
N ASP A 191 -10.35 -0.82 -11.88
CA ASP A 191 -8.95 -0.71 -12.29
C ASP A 191 -8.59 -1.80 -13.33
N LYS A 192 -9.11 -3.03 -13.20
CA LYS A 192 -8.99 -4.10 -14.21
C LYS A 192 -9.69 -3.75 -15.52
N VAL A 193 -10.86 -3.12 -15.46
CA VAL A 193 -11.57 -2.64 -16.67
C VAL A 193 -10.73 -1.56 -17.37
N ILE A 194 -10.24 -0.56 -16.63
CA ILE A 194 -9.37 0.49 -17.18
C ILE A 194 -8.13 -0.13 -17.83
N GLY A 195 -7.43 -1.03 -17.13
CA GLY A 195 -6.24 -1.69 -17.68
C GLY A 195 -6.52 -2.47 -18.97
N LYS A 196 -7.62 -3.25 -19.01
CA LYS A 196 -8.03 -3.98 -20.22
C LYS A 196 -8.44 -3.03 -21.35
N SER A 197 -9.17 -1.96 -21.05
CA SER A 197 -9.56 -0.96 -22.04
C SER A 197 -8.35 -0.26 -22.65
N VAL A 198 -7.38 0.17 -21.83
CA VAL A 198 -6.13 0.78 -22.31
C VAL A 198 -5.36 -0.17 -23.22
N LEU A 199 -5.23 -1.44 -22.84
CA LEU A 199 -4.58 -2.46 -23.66
C LEU A 199 -5.32 -2.70 -24.98
N PHE A 200 -6.64 -2.85 -24.94
CA PHE A 200 -7.46 -3.05 -26.14
C PHE A 200 -7.39 -1.85 -27.10
N ILE A 201 -7.50 -0.63 -26.58
CA ILE A 201 -7.38 0.60 -27.37
C ILE A 201 -5.99 0.71 -27.99
N THR A 202 -4.94 0.31 -27.26
CA THR A 202 -3.57 0.29 -27.79
C THR A 202 -3.42 -0.72 -28.93
N ILE A 203 -3.92 -1.96 -28.77
CA ILE A 203 -3.92 -2.96 -29.86
C ILE A 203 -4.69 -2.45 -31.07
N LEU A 204 -5.87 -1.88 -30.87
CA LEU A 204 -6.68 -1.34 -31.96
C LEU A 204 -5.97 -0.19 -32.70
N ALA A 205 -5.30 0.70 -31.96
CA ALA A 205 -4.50 1.77 -32.56
C ALA A 205 -3.35 1.21 -33.42
N TYR A 206 -2.66 0.16 -32.96
CA TYR A 206 -1.63 -0.52 -33.76
C TYR A 206 -2.21 -1.18 -35.03
N LEU A 207 -3.40 -1.78 -34.95
CA LEU A 207 -4.05 -2.36 -36.13
C LEU A 207 -4.43 -1.29 -37.16
N ILE A 208 -5.00 -0.16 -36.71
CA ILE A 208 -5.30 0.98 -37.57
C ILE A 208 -4.02 1.51 -38.24
N ALA A 209 -2.91 1.55 -37.49
CA ALA A 209 -1.63 1.99 -38.02
C ALA A 209 -1.07 1.07 -39.10
N ILE A 210 -1.19 -0.26 -38.92
CA ILE A 210 -0.79 -1.23 -39.94
C ILE A 210 -1.60 -1.05 -41.22
N VAL A 211 -2.91 -0.85 -41.10
CA VAL A 211 -3.79 -0.58 -42.25
C VAL A 211 -3.37 0.72 -42.95
N PHE A 212 -3.12 1.78 -42.18
CA PHE A 212 -2.64 3.06 -42.73
C PHE A 212 -1.31 2.91 -43.50
N GLU A 213 -0.32 2.22 -42.93
CA GLU A 213 0.97 1.99 -43.58
C GLU A 213 0.82 1.22 -44.91
N PHE A 214 -0.01 0.16 -44.92
CA PHE A 214 -0.12 -0.73 -46.08
C PHE A 214 -1.01 -0.17 -47.19
N PHE A 215 -2.12 0.49 -46.83
CA PHE A 215 -3.13 0.93 -47.81
C PHE A 215 -3.03 2.41 -48.19
N VAL A 216 -2.54 3.27 -47.28
CA VAL A 216 -2.51 4.72 -47.51
C VAL A 216 -1.09 5.16 -47.86
N TYR A 217 -0.11 4.87 -46.99
CA TYR A 217 1.26 5.35 -47.18
C TYR A 217 1.95 4.68 -48.37
N LYS A 218 1.88 3.35 -48.50
CA LYS A 218 2.48 2.61 -49.62
C LYS A 218 2.01 3.10 -51.00
N ASN A 219 0.74 3.49 -51.11
CA ASN A 219 0.14 3.92 -52.37
C ASN A 219 0.40 5.40 -52.69
N ASN A 220 0.63 6.25 -51.70
CA ASN A 220 0.85 7.69 -51.88
C ASN A 220 1.98 8.24 -50.99
N PRO A 221 3.22 7.74 -51.13
CA PRO A 221 4.31 8.02 -50.18
C PRO A 221 4.80 9.47 -50.22
N SER A 222 4.58 10.19 -51.33
CA SER A 222 5.14 11.53 -51.59
C SER A 222 4.23 12.70 -51.20
N SER A 223 3.04 12.43 -50.64
CA SER A 223 2.16 13.53 -50.20
C SER A 223 2.52 14.03 -48.80
N MET A 224 2.74 15.34 -48.67
CA MET A 224 3.21 15.98 -47.43
C MET A 224 2.25 15.78 -46.25
N ASN A 225 0.94 15.73 -46.52
CA ASN A 225 -0.09 15.48 -45.50
C ASN A 225 0.00 14.07 -44.92
N ILE A 226 0.24 13.04 -45.74
CA ILE A 226 0.29 11.66 -45.28
C ILE A 226 1.54 11.43 -44.41
N ASN A 227 2.67 12.05 -44.75
CA ASN A 227 3.89 11.95 -43.94
C ASN A 227 3.70 12.58 -42.54
N SER A 228 3.02 13.73 -42.46
CA SER A 228 2.72 14.39 -41.18
C SER A 228 1.80 13.54 -40.29
N VAL A 229 0.79 12.90 -40.88
CA VAL A 229 -0.11 11.98 -40.16
C VAL A 229 0.66 10.76 -39.64
N ARG A 230 1.61 10.23 -40.43
CA ARG A 230 2.46 9.10 -40.04
C ARG A 230 3.32 9.43 -38.82
N VAL A 231 3.95 10.60 -38.78
CA VAL A 231 4.74 11.08 -37.64
C VAL A 231 3.90 11.15 -36.36
N ILE A 232 2.73 11.80 -36.43
CA ILE A 232 1.81 11.90 -35.28
C ILE A 232 1.41 10.51 -34.79
N LEU A 233 1.09 9.60 -35.71
CA LEU A 233 0.70 8.24 -35.39
C LEU A 233 1.79 7.48 -34.62
N LYS A 234 3.06 7.57 -35.05
CA LYS A 234 4.19 6.94 -34.33
C LYS A 234 4.36 7.49 -32.92
N VAL A 235 4.30 8.81 -32.74
CA VAL A 235 4.39 9.47 -31.43
C VAL A 235 3.27 8.99 -30.52
N VAL A 236 2.03 8.96 -31.03
CA VAL A 236 0.86 8.48 -30.28
C VAL A 236 1.05 7.01 -29.87
N LEU A 237 1.40 6.13 -30.80
CA LEU A 237 1.59 4.69 -30.52
C LEU A 237 2.71 4.44 -29.50
N GLY A 238 3.85 5.10 -29.64
CA GLY A 238 4.95 4.97 -28.69
C GLY A 238 4.58 5.46 -27.29
N THR A 239 3.81 6.54 -27.20
CA THR A 239 3.30 7.08 -25.93
C THR A 239 2.25 6.17 -25.31
N MET A 240 1.33 5.63 -26.11
CA MET A 240 0.32 4.66 -25.65
C MET A 240 0.98 3.39 -25.12
N SER A 241 2.06 2.94 -25.76
CA SER A 241 2.85 1.79 -25.29
C SER A 241 3.52 2.07 -23.95
N ALA A 242 4.11 3.24 -23.77
CA ALA A 242 4.65 3.66 -22.48
C ALA A 242 3.57 3.69 -21.39
N VAL A 243 2.42 4.33 -21.67
CA VAL A 243 1.27 4.38 -20.76
C VAL A 243 0.76 2.98 -20.43
N THR A 244 0.67 2.09 -21.41
CA THR A 244 0.20 0.71 -21.20
C THR A 244 1.16 -0.08 -20.34
N LEU A 245 2.48 0.01 -20.57
CA LEU A 245 3.50 -0.63 -19.75
C LEU A 245 3.49 -0.10 -18.32
N PHE A 246 3.39 1.22 -18.15
CA PHE A 246 3.30 1.82 -16.81
C PHE A 246 2.00 1.44 -16.11
N THR A 247 0.86 1.44 -16.80
CA THR A 247 -0.44 1.02 -16.25
C THR A 247 -0.40 -0.45 -15.86
N SER A 248 0.15 -1.31 -16.72
CA SER A 248 0.29 -2.74 -16.45
C SER A 248 1.25 -3.03 -15.29
N SER A 249 2.40 -2.35 -15.24
CA SER A 249 3.36 -2.48 -14.12
C SER A 249 2.80 -1.88 -12.83
N TYR A 250 2.13 -0.74 -12.91
CA TYR A 250 1.54 -0.06 -11.76
C TYR A 250 0.35 -0.86 -11.21
N TYR A 251 -0.67 -1.17 -12.02
CA TYR A 251 -1.86 -1.90 -11.53
C TYR A 251 -1.64 -3.41 -11.38
N GLY A 252 -0.75 -4.02 -12.16
CA GLY A 252 -0.46 -5.45 -12.12
C GLY A 252 0.48 -5.86 -10.99
N LYS A 253 1.44 -4.99 -10.60
CA LYS A 253 2.32 -5.23 -9.44
C LYS A 253 1.81 -4.60 -8.15
N MET A 254 1.03 -3.51 -8.22
CA MET A 254 0.43 -2.94 -7.02
C MET A 254 -0.58 -3.94 -6.47
N SER A 255 -0.48 -4.18 -5.17
CA SER A 255 -1.01 -5.33 -4.45
C SER A 255 -2.55 -5.37 -4.34
N LEU A 256 -3.32 -4.96 -5.36
CA LEU A 256 -4.78 -4.84 -5.28
C LEU A 256 -5.47 -6.19 -5.10
N ASP A 257 -5.10 -7.21 -5.88
CA ASP A 257 -5.58 -8.58 -5.67
C ASP A 257 -5.14 -9.09 -4.29
N ASN A 258 -3.91 -8.78 -3.88
CA ASN A 258 -3.41 -9.20 -2.57
C ASN A 258 -4.14 -8.51 -1.41
N LYS A 259 -4.54 -7.25 -1.56
CA LYS A 259 -5.32 -6.51 -0.57
C LYS A 259 -6.71 -7.13 -0.40
N ILE A 260 -7.29 -7.63 -1.48
CA ILE A 260 -8.56 -8.38 -1.44
C ILE A 260 -8.35 -9.68 -0.68
N ASP A 261 -7.30 -10.43 -1.00
CA ASP A 261 -6.99 -11.70 -0.34
C ASP A 261 -6.65 -11.51 1.15
N ASP A 262 -5.94 -10.45 1.52
CA ASP A 262 -5.66 -10.09 2.91
C ASP A 262 -6.97 -9.87 3.68
N HIS A 263 -7.91 -9.09 3.12
CA HIS A 263 -9.20 -8.87 3.76
C HIS A 263 -10.01 -10.16 3.87
N ARG A 264 -9.98 -11.04 2.86
CA ARG A 264 -10.64 -12.34 2.90
C ARG A 264 -10.08 -13.24 3.99
N ARG A 265 -8.75 -13.34 4.11
CA ARG A 265 -8.10 -14.13 5.17
C ARG A 265 -8.46 -13.61 6.56
N MET A 266 -8.44 -12.30 6.77
CA MET A 266 -8.85 -11.70 8.05
C MET A 266 -10.33 -11.93 8.37
N ILE A 267 -11.23 -11.83 7.38
CA ILE A 267 -12.65 -12.14 7.58
C ILE A 267 -12.83 -13.61 7.98
N ALA A 268 -12.16 -14.53 7.27
CA ALA A 268 -12.24 -15.95 7.56
C ALA A 268 -11.71 -16.28 8.96
N LEU A 269 -10.59 -15.66 9.36
CA LEU A 269 -10.04 -15.75 10.71
C LEU A 269 -11.07 -15.33 11.77
N TYR A 270 -11.61 -14.12 11.66
CA TYR A 270 -12.57 -13.62 12.65
C TYR A 270 -13.90 -14.39 12.65
N GLN A 271 -14.36 -14.86 11.50
CA GLN A 271 -15.57 -15.68 11.40
C GLN A 271 -15.38 -17.04 12.08
N LYS A 272 -14.22 -17.69 11.88
CA LYS A 272 -13.87 -18.92 12.58
C LYS A 272 -13.84 -18.70 14.10
N SER A 273 -13.17 -17.64 14.56
CA SER A 273 -13.06 -17.36 16.00
C SER A 273 -14.39 -16.95 16.65
N GLU A 274 -15.25 -16.22 15.94
CA GLU A 274 -16.61 -15.92 16.41
C GLU A 274 -17.39 -17.22 16.66
N GLN A 275 -17.36 -18.17 15.72
CA GLN A 275 -18.03 -19.47 15.88
C GLN A 275 -17.45 -20.29 17.05
N GLU A 276 -16.12 -20.32 17.19
CA GLU A 276 -15.47 -21.04 18.29
C GLU A 276 -15.82 -20.45 19.67
N ILE A 277 -15.93 -19.12 19.77
CA ILE A 277 -16.32 -18.43 21.00
C ILE A 277 -17.80 -18.62 21.31
N GLU A 278 -18.67 -18.64 20.30
CA GLU A 278 -20.10 -18.92 20.49
C GLU A 278 -20.35 -20.35 21.01
N ILE A 279 -19.53 -21.32 20.61
CA ILE A 279 -19.66 -22.73 21.04
C ILE A 279 -19.01 -22.98 22.40
N ASN A 280 -17.75 -22.53 22.57
CA ASN A 280 -16.92 -22.91 23.72
C ASN A 280 -16.84 -21.81 24.79
N GLY A 281 -17.43 -20.65 24.54
CA GLY A 281 -17.26 -19.46 25.36
C GLY A 281 -15.94 -18.74 25.10
N GLU A 282 -15.81 -17.56 25.71
CA GLU A 282 -14.65 -16.68 25.54
C GLU A 282 -13.51 -17.07 26.49
N THR A 283 -12.77 -18.13 26.15
CA THR A 283 -11.63 -18.63 26.96
C THR A 283 -10.33 -17.92 26.60
N ASP A 284 -9.43 -17.82 27.58
CA ASP A 284 -8.12 -17.17 27.37
C ASP A 284 -7.28 -17.90 26.33
N GLU A 285 -7.36 -19.24 26.29
CA GLU A 285 -6.65 -20.07 25.30
C GLU A 285 -7.12 -19.78 23.86
N LEU A 286 -8.43 -19.63 23.65
CA LEU A 286 -8.98 -19.28 22.34
C LEU A 286 -8.56 -17.87 21.91
N LEU A 287 -8.62 -16.90 22.82
CA LEU A 287 -8.18 -15.53 22.54
C LEU A 287 -6.68 -15.44 22.24
N LEU A 288 -5.85 -16.23 22.94
CA LEU A 288 -4.42 -16.32 22.67
C LEU A 288 -4.11 -17.04 21.36
N SER A 289 -4.89 -18.06 21.01
CA SER A 289 -4.79 -18.74 19.71
C SER A 289 -5.12 -17.77 18.57
N LEU A 290 -6.25 -17.06 18.67
CA LEU A 290 -6.64 -16.00 17.73
C LEU A 290 -5.56 -14.91 17.63
N ALA A 291 -5.02 -14.47 18.76
CA ALA A 291 -3.94 -13.48 18.80
C ALA A 291 -2.71 -13.93 17.99
N ARG A 292 -2.30 -15.20 18.12
CA ARG A 292 -1.19 -15.77 17.35
C ARG A 292 -1.51 -15.86 15.86
N GLU A 293 -2.71 -16.35 15.49
CA GLU A 293 -3.14 -16.40 14.09
C GLU A 293 -3.18 -14.99 13.46
N PHE A 294 -3.72 -14.01 14.18
CA PHE A 294 -3.75 -12.60 13.78
C PHE A 294 -2.35 -12.01 13.53
N LEU A 295 -1.40 -12.26 14.43
CA LEU A 295 -0.03 -11.78 14.28
C LEU A 295 0.68 -12.48 13.12
N SER A 296 0.41 -13.77 12.90
CA SER A 296 0.92 -14.53 11.75
C SER A 296 0.43 -13.94 10.44
N GLU A 297 -0.88 -13.66 10.31
CA GLU A 297 -1.45 -13.03 9.11
C GLU A 297 -0.85 -11.64 8.85
N ASN A 298 -0.67 -10.83 9.89
CA ASN A 298 -0.01 -9.52 9.76
C ASN A 298 1.48 -9.63 9.39
N SER A 299 2.18 -10.65 9.90
CA SER A 299 3.57 -10.94 9.51
C SER A 299 3.66 -11.34 8.04
N ASN A 300 2.77 -12.21 7.58
CA ASN A 300 2.69 -12.64 6.18
C ASN A 300 2.41 -11.46 5.26
N TRP A 301 1.46 -10.61 5.66
CA TRP A 301 1.17 -9.36 4.98
C TRP A 301 2.41 -8.46 4.86
N TYR A 302 3.14 -8.26 5.96
CA TYR A 302 4.35 -7.43 5.98
C TYR A 302 5.42 -7.96 5.01
N ALA A 303 5.72 -9.26 5.09
CA ALA A 303 6.71 -9.91 4.22
C ALA A 303 6.32 -9.77 2.74
N TYR A 304 5.03 -9.97 2.44
CA TYR A 304 4.51 -9.83 1.08
C TYR A 304 4.64 -8.41 0.53
N GLN A 305 4.27 -7.40 1.31
CA GLN A 305 4.34 -5.99 0.90
C GLN A 305 5.78 -5.48 0.77
N LYS A 306 6.68 -5.98 1.61
CA LYS A 306 8.11 -5.69 1.53
C LYS A 306 8.70 -6.23 0.24
N LYS A 307 8.39 -7.48 -0.13
CA LYS A 307 8.86 -8.11 -1.38
C LYS A 307 8.35 -7.41 -2.63
N ASN A 308 7.11 -6.92 -2.60
CA ASN A 308 6.48 -6.24 -3.73
C ASN A 308 6.66 -4.72 -3.70
N ASN A 309 7.75 -4.22 -3.09
CA ASN A 309 8.13 -2.83 -3.26
C ASN A 309 8.35 -2.58 -4.76
N PRO A 310 7.63 -1.62 -5.38
CA PRO A 310 7.88 -1.26 -6.76
C PRO A 310 9.26 -0.61 -6.88
N ASP A 311 10.29 -1.44 -7.04
CA ASP A 311 11.60 -1.02 -7.49
C ASP A 311 11.45 -0.60 -8.94
N LEU A 312 11.26 0.70 -9.14
CA LEU A 312 11.49 1.31 -10.44
C LEU A 312 12.99 1.20 -10.68
N VAL A 313 13.39 0.13 -11.35
CA VAL A 313 14.71 0.01 -11.98
C VAL A 313 14.73 1.08 -13.07
N ILE A 314 15.11 2.29 -12.68
CA ILE A 314 15.56 3.35 -13.58
C ILE A 314 17.05 3.13 -13.78
#